data_AF-A0AAD2FFJ6-F1
#
_entry.id   AF-A0AAD2FFJ6-F1
#
_cell.length_a   1.000
_cell.length_b   1.000
_cell.length_c   1.000
_cell.angle_alpha   90.00
_cell.angle_beta   90.00
_cell.angle_gamma   90.00
#
_symmetry.space_group_name_H-M   'P 1'
#
loop_
_entity.id
_entity.type
_entity.pdbx_description
1 polymer ?
#
loop_
_entity_poly.entity_id
_entity_poly.type
_entity_poly.pdbx_seq_one_letter_code
_entity_poly.pdbx_strand_id
1 'polypeptide(L)'
;MLSPVLRAALPKAGICRNFPCAMVYAPIALQGVGVPHPYGLQVIKHLDMLLCHPANSTKTGAFLEAVLQAHQLETGTSYGLFQQVYCNTSILASDTWAKRNWSELDSLSIHLEFDSPSLQPIRQGD
;
A
#
# COMPACT_ATOMS: atom_id res chain seq x y z
N MET A 1 -15.53 9.66 -5.69
CA MET A 1 -16.47 8.84 -4.89
C MET A 1 -16.17 9.08 -3.41
N LEU A 2 -17.15 9.61 -2.64
CA LEU A 2 -17.19 9.90 -1.17
C LEU A 2 -18.23 10.99 -0.85
N SER A 3 -18.67 11.70 -1.89
CA SER A 3 -19.74 12.71 -1.87
C SER A 3 -20.97 12.35 -1.00
N PRO A 4 -21.54 11.13 -1.01
CA PRO A 4 -22.72 10.85 -0.18
C PRO A 4 -22.41 10.84 1.33
N VAL A 5 -21.25 10.33 1.74
CA VAL A 5 -20.84 10.30 3.15
C VAL A 5 -20.58 11.72 3.65
N LEU A 6 -19.83 12.51 2.88
CA LEU A 6 -19.57 13.91 3.22
C LEU A 6 -20.87 14.74 3.27
N ARG A 7 -21.79 14.55 2.32
CA ARG A 7 -23.08 15.25 2.32
C ARG A 7 -23.94 14.93 3.56
N ALA A 8 -23.80 13.75 4.15
CA ALA A 8 -24.49 13.38 5.38
C ALA A 8 -23.74 13.85 6.65
N ALA A 9 -22.41 13.84 6.62
CA ALA A 9 -21.56 14.17 7.77
C ALA A 9 -21.37 15.68 7.96
N LEU A 10 -21.18 16.45 6.88
CA LEU A 10 -20.90 17.89 6.95
C LEU A 10 -21.98 18.69 7.67
N PRO A 11 -23.29 18.49 7.42
CA PRO A 11 -24.33 19.21 8.14
C PRO A 11 -24.34 18.90 9.65
N LYS A 12 -23.98 17.67 10.03
CA LYS A 12 -23.86 17.26 11.44
C LYS A 12 -22.68 17.93 12.14
N ALA A 13 -21.64 18.30 11.38
CA ALA A 13 -20.49 19.07 11.85
C ALA A 13 -20.73 20.60 11.81
N GLY A 14 -21.93 21.06 11.42
CA GLY A 14 -22.25 22.49 11.28
C GLY A 14 -21.72 23.13 9.99
N ILE A 15 -21.27 22.34 9.02
CA ILE A 15 -20.70 22.80 7.75
C ILE A 15 -21.73 22.64 6.62
N CYS A 16 -21.70 23.53 5.64
CA CYS A 16 -22.60 23.47 4.48
C CYS A 16 -22.48 22.13 3.73
N ARG A 17 -23.63 21.53 3.37
CA ARG A 17 -23.68 20.26 2.63
C ARG A 17 -22.97 20.28 1.27
N ASN A 18 -22.90 21.45 0.65
CA ASN A 18 -22.29 21.68 -0.66
C ASN A 18 -20.87 22.23 -0.55
N PHE A 19 -20.25 22.15 0.63
CA PHE A 19 -18.89 22.62 0.82
C PHE A 19 -17.90 21.86 -0.09
N PRO A 20 -16.94 22.54 -0.75
CA PRO A 20 -16.04 21.89 -1.69
C PRO A 20 -15.19 20.80 -1.04
N CYS A 21 -15.13 19.60 -1.64
CA CYS A 21 -14.32 18.49 -1.12
C CYS A 21 -12.84 18.85 -0.94
N ALA A 22 -12.28 19.70 -1.82
CA ALA A 22 -10.90 20.15 -1.70
C ALA A 22 -10.65 20.90 -0.38
N MET A 23 -11.61 21.72 0.07
CA MET A 23 -11.51 22.43 1.35
C MET A 23 -11.80 21.52 2.54
N VAL A 24 -12.58 20.45 2.39
CA VAL A 24 -12.79 19.45 3.46
C VAL A 24 -11.46 18.78 3.83
N TYR A 25 -10.68 18.39 2.82
CA TYR A 25 -9.40 17.70 3.01
C TYR A 25 -8.21 18.64 3.20
N ALA A 26 -8.39 19.94 2.97
CA ALA A 26 -7.34 20.93 3.21
C ALA A 26 -7.02 21.05 4.71
N PRO A 27 -5.76 21.38 5.06
CA PRO A 27 -5.35 21.58 6.45
C PRO A 27 -6.05 22.81 7.05
N ILE A 28 -6.21 22.80 8.38
CA ILE A 28 -6.84 23.89 9.13
C ILE A 28 -6.11 25.22 8.91
N ALA A 29 -4.77 25.18 8.72
CA ALA A 29 -3.95 26.33 8.40
C ALA A 29 -4.37 27.06 7.09
N LEU A 30 -5.00 26.34 6.15
CA LEU A 30 -5.52 26.88 4.89
C LEU A 30 -7.05 27.04 4.92
N GLN A 31 -7.62 27.25 6.12
CA GLN A 31 -9.07 27.33 6.34
C GLN A 31 -9.86 26.08 5.90
N GLY A 32 -9.16 24.94 5.81
CA GLY A 32 -9.79 23.65 5.55
C GLY A 32 -10.39 23.04 6.81
N VAL A 33 -11.19 21.99 6.63
CA VAL A 33 -11.80 21.24 7.75
C VAL A 33 -10.78 20.30 8.41
N GLY A 34 -9.66 20.01 7.74
CA GLY A 34 -8.60 19.15 8.26
C GLY A 34 -8.99 17.67 8.31
N VAL A 35 -10.01 17.24 7.56
CA VAL A 35 -10.38 15.83 7.50
C VAL A 35 -9.29 15.09 6.71
N PRO A 36 -8.72 14.00 7.23
CA PRO A 36 -7.74 13.22 6.48
C PRO A 36 -8.36 12.59 5.24
N HIS A 37 -7.65 12.65 4.11
CA HIS A 37 -8.12 12.05 2.87
C HIS A 37 -8.11 10.51 3.00
N PRO A 38 -9.23 9.82 2.72
CA PRO A 38 -9.36 8.39 3.00
C PRO A 38 -8.42 7.50 2.19
N TYR A 39 -8.07 7.90 0.95
CA TYR A 39 -7.03 7.19 0.19
C TYR A 39 -5.67 7.27 0.90
N GLY A 40 -5.31 8.43 1.45
CA GLY A 40 -4.07 8.58 2.21
C GLY A 40 -4.07 7.73 3.49
N LEU A 41 -5.19 7.71 4.20
CA LEU A 41 -5.37 6.82 5.35
C LEU A 41 -5.26 5.34 4.98
N GLN A 42 -5.82 4.95 3.84
CA GLN A 42 -5.74 3.57 3.36
C GLN A 42 -4.29 3.16 3.08
N VAL A 43 -3.53 3.99 2.36
CA VAL A 43 -2.10 3.72 2.10
C VAL A 43 -1.31 3.65 3.40
N ILE A 44 -1.55 4.56 4.35
CA ILE A 44 -0.91 4.52 5.68
C ILE A 44 -1.23 3.20 6.39
N LYS A 45 -2.48 2.72 6.33
CA LYS A 45 -2.87 1.45 6.94
C LYS A 45 -2.26 0.24 6.28
N HIS A 46 -2.10 0.27 4.96
CA HIS A 46 -1.39 -0.79 4.25
C HIS A 46 0.10 -0.81 4.61
N LEU A 47 0.75 0.35 4.70
CA LEU A 47 2.13 0.46 5.17
C LEU A 47 2.29 -0.05 6.60
N ASP A 48 1.38 0.32 7.50
CA ASP A 48 1.33 -0.17 8.88
C ASP A 48 1.22 -1.71 8.90
N MET A 49 0.37 -2.28 8.05
CA MET A 49 0.25 -3.74 7.89
C MET A 49 1.55 -4.38 7.39
N LEU A 50 2.21 -3.78 6.39
CA LEU A 50 3.46 -4.29 5.81
C LEU A 50 4.65 -4.19 6.78
N LEU A 51 4.70 -3.18 7.65
CA LEU A 51 5.82 -2.96 8.58
C LEU A 51 5.60 -3.67 9.92
N CYS A 52 4.42 -3.59 10.50
CA CYS A 52 4.18 -4.04 11.87
C CYS A 52 3.94 -5.55 11.97
N HIS A 53 3.28 -6.20 10.99
CA HIS A 53 3.00 -7.62 11.11
C HIS A 53 4.22 -8.53 10.99
N PRO A 54 5.20 -8.26 10.10
CA PRO A 54 6.45 -8.99 10.09
C PRO A 54 7.22 -8.82 11.41
N ALA A 55 7.28 -7.59 11.94
CA ALA A 55 8.01 -7.27 13.17
C ALA A 55 7.44 -7.95 14.43
N ASN A 56 6.12 -8.17 14.48
CA ASN A 56 5.44 -8.73 15.65
C ASN A 56 5.19 -10.24 15.56
N SER A 57 5.79 -10.95 14.59
CA SER A 57 5.64 -12.40 14.36
C SER A 57 4.19 -12.89 14.42
N THR A 58 3.25 -12.10 13.89
CA THR A 58 1.83 -12.46 13.90
C THR A 58 1.54 -13.53 12.84
N LYS A 59 0.41 -14.26 12.97
CA LYS A 59 -0.04 -15.18 11.91
C LYS A 59 -0.20 -14.48 10.57
N THR A 60 -0.68 -13.23 10.58
CA THR A 60 -0.77 -12.38 9.39
C THR A 60 0.60 -12.08 8.79
N GLY A 61 1.62 -11.87 9.63
CA GLY A 61 3.01 -11.70 9.18
C GLY A 61 3.52 -12.93 8.43
N ALA A 62 3.27 -14.14 8.95
CA ALA A 62 3.65 -15.38 8.28
C ALA A 62 2.94 -15.56 6.93
N PHE A 63 1.65 -15.22 6.84
CA PHE A 63 0.93 -15.22 5.55
C PHE A 63 1.49 -14.20 4.57
N LEU A 64 1.80 -12.99 5.07
CA LEU A 64 2.38 -11.93 4.25
C LEU A 64 3.75 -12.36 3.68
N GLU A 65 4.61 -12.92 4.53
CA GLU A 65 5.92 -13.43 4.13
C GLU A 65 5.80 -14.52 3.05
N ALA A 66 4.90 -15.49 3.26
CA ALA A 66 4.64 -16.54 2.28
C ALA A 66 4.15 -15.98 0.93
N VAL A 67 3.27 -14.98 0.95
CA VAL A 67 2.79 -14.31 -0.28
C VAL A 67 3.92 -13.56 -0.99
N LEU A 68 4.79 -12.87 -0.24
CA LEU A 68 5.93 -12.15 -0.80
C LEU A 68 6.97 -13.10 -1.40
N GLN A 69 7.28 -14.20 -0.72
CA GLN A 69 8.15 -15.25 -1.24
C GLN A 69 7.56 -15.95 -2.46
N ALA A 70 6.23 -16.17 -2.49
CA ALA A 70 5.56 -16.70 -3.67
C ALA A 70 5.71 -15.75 -4.87
N HIS A 71 5.55 -14.43 -4.68
CA HIS A 71 5.78 -13.45 -5.75
C HIS A 71 7.25 -13.40 -6.19
N GLN A 72 8.18 -13.55 -5.26
CA GLN A 72 9.60 -13.64 -5.58
C GLN A 72 9.89 -14.84 -6.50
N LEU A 73 9.25 -15.99 -6.22
CA LEU A 73 9.32 -17.18 -7.06
C LEU A 73 8.65 -16.97 -8.42
N GLU A 74 7.47 -16.34 -8.46
CA GLU A 74 6.74 -16.03 -9.71
C GLU A 74 7.55 -15.12 -10.64
N THR A 75 8.15 -14.07 -10.08
CA THR A 75 8.99 -13.13 -10.84
C THR A 75 10.36 -13.70 -11.17
N GLY A 76 10.77 -14.79 -10.51
CA GLY A 76 12.04 -15.48 -10.74
C GLY A 76 13.27 -14.68 -10.34
N THR A 77 13.14 -13.69 -9.44
CA THR A 77 14.26 -12.83 -9.04
C THR A 77 14.73 -13.11 -7.63
N SER A 78 16.01 -12.86 -7.36
CA SER A 78 16.56 -12.95 -6.00
C SER A 78 16.20 -11.76 -5.10
N TYR A 79 15.50 -10.74 -5.61
CA TYR A 79 15.11 -9.55 -4.87
C TYR A 79 13.68 -9.65 -4.34
N GLY A 80 13.38 -8.95 -3.25
CA GLY A 80 12.01 -8.85 -2.74
C GLY A 80 11.10 -8.07 -3.69
N LEU A 81 9.80 -8.37 -3.68
CA LEU A 81 8.81 -7.79 -4.58
C LEU A 81 8.87 -6.25 -4.66
N PHE A 82 8.99 -5.59 -3.50
CA PHE A 82 9.00 -4.13 -3.40
C PHE A 82 10.32 -3.46 -3.80
N GLN A 83 11.38 -4.24 -4.01
CA GLN A 83 12.68 -3.77 -4.48
C GLN A 83 12.80 -3.80 -6.01
N GLN A 84 11.79 -4.34 -6.70
CA GLN A 84 11.75 -4.44 -8.15
C GLN A 84 11.05 -3.23 -8.79
N VAL A 85 11.37 -2.97 -10.07
CA VAL A 85 10.72 -1.91 -10.86
C VAL A 85 9.35 -2.39 -11.33
N TYR A 86 8.28 -1.78 -10.80
CA TYR A 86 6.88 -2.16 -11.05
C TYR A 86 6.57 -2.31 -12.54
N CYS A 87 6.89 -1.29 -13.34
CA CYS A 87 6.59 -1.29 -14.78
C CYS A 87 7.22 -2.44 -15.56
N ASN A 88 8.32 -3.03 -15.07
CA ASN A 88 9.04 -4.08 -15.77
C ASN A 88 8.61 -5.48 -15.29
N THR A 89 8.56 -5.71 -13.98
CA THR A 89 8.37 -7.05 -13.42
C THR A 89 6.94 -7.36 -13.02
N SER A 90 6.05 -6.37 -12.92
CA SER A 90 4.65 -6.59 -12.51
C SER A 90 3.85 -7.49 -13.45
N ILE A 91 4.24 -7.57 -14.73
CA ILE A 91 3.60 -8.46 -15.71
C ILE A 91 3.80 -9.95 -15.36
N LEU A 92 4.86 -10.28 -14.62
CA LEU A 92 5.21 -11.64 -14.22
C LEU A 92 4.52 -12.06 -12.91
N ALA A 93 3.98 -11.10 -12.16
CA ALA A 93 3.37 -11.33 -10.86
C ALA A 93 1.85 -11.52 -10.97
N SER A 94 1.32 -12.44 -10.17
CA SER A 94 -0.13 -12.68 -10.03
C SER A 94 -0.88 -11.44 -9.52
N ASP A 95 -2.13 -11.28 -9.93
CA ASP A 95 -3.00 -10.18 -9.47
C ASP A 95 -3.47 -10.39 -8.03
N THR A 96 -2.64 -9.96 -7.09
CA THR A 96 -2.89 -10.09 -5.65
C THR A 96 -2.96 -8.73 -4.95
N TRP A 97 -3.32 -8.75 -3.67
CA TRP A 97 -3.22 -7.57 -2.81
C TRP A 97 -1.78 -7.03 -2.75
N ALA A 98 -0.76 -7.89 -2.68
CA ALA A 98 0.64 -7.46 -2.63
C ALA A 98 1.06 -6.69 -3.89
N LYS A 99 0.67 -7.16 -5.08
CA LYS A 99 0.93 -6.47 -6.36
C LYS A 99 0.24 -5.11 -6.45
N ARG A 100 -0.99 -4.98 -5.91
CA ARG A 100 -1.69 -3.70 -5.83
C ARG A 100 -0.97 -2.71 -4.90
N ASN A 101 -0.52 -3.17 -3.74
CA ASN A 101 0.26 -2.35 -2.82
C ASN A 101 1.58 -1.90 -3.46
N TRP A 102 2.26 -2.80 -4.17
CA TRP A 102 3.47 -2.46 -4.90
C TRP A 102 3.23 -1.36 -5.96
N SER A 103 2.12 -1.41 -6.71
CA SER A 103 1.71 -0.33 -7.62
C SER A 103 1.49 1.00 -6.90
N GLU A 104 0.81 0.98 -5.74
CA GLU A 104 0.57 2.17 -4.93
C GLU A 104 1.89 2.76 -4.40
N LEU A 105 2.80 1.93 -3.89
CA LEU A 105 4.11 2.35 -3.39
C LEU A 105 4.97 2.96 -4.51
N ASP A 106 4.99 2.35 -5.69
CA ASP A 106 5.71 2.86 -6.86
C ASP A 106 5.17 4.24 -7.27
N SER A 107 3.84 4.40 -7.32
CA SER A 107 3.19 5.69 -7.64
C SER A 107 3.50 6.82 -6.65
N LEU A 108 3.80 6.47 -5.40
CA LEU A 108 4.15 7.40 -4.33
C LEU A 108 5.66 7.54 -4.15
N SER A 109 6.45 6.84 -4.97
CA SER A 109 7.92 6.79 -4.87
C SER A 109 8.41 6.37 -3.48
N ILE A 110 7.71 5.42 -2.85
CA ILE A 110 8.06 4.86 -1.54
C ILE A 110 8.86 3.58 -1.76
N HIS A 111 10.09 3.57 -1.28
CA HIS A 111 10.94 2.38 -1.29
C HIS A 111 10.78 1.58 -0.01
N LEU A 112 10.43 0.30 -0.13
CA LEU A 112 10.31 -0.63 0.97
C LEU A 112 11.21 -1.83 0.69
N GLU A 113 12.13 -2.11 1.60
CA GLU A 113 13.00 -3.28 1.50
C GLU A 113 12.36 -4.45 2.24
N PHE A 114 12.35 -5.60 1.57
CA PHE A 114 11.94 -6.86 2.15
C PHE A 114 13.15 -7.78 2.21
N ASP A 115 13.57 -8.13 3.42
CA ASP A 115 14.64 -9.08 3.64
C ASP A 115 14.10 -10.49 3.38
N SER A 116 14.27 -10.95 2.13
CA SER A 116 13.92 -12.31 1.72
C SER A 116 15.15 -13.21 1.75
N PRO A 117 15.01 -14.50 2.12
CA PRO A 117 16.09 -15.45 1.93
C PRO A 117 16.48 -15.50 0.45
N SER A 118 17.77 -15.34 0.16
CA SER A 118 18.28 -15.42 -1.22
C SER A 118 17.90 -16.76 -1.84
N LEU A 119 17.21 -16.74 -2.99
CA LEU A 119 16.91 -17.95 -3.75
C LEU A 119 18.23 -18.59 -4.19
N GLN A 120 18.52 -19.79 -3.68
CA GLN A 120 19.67 -20.58 -4.07
C GLN A 120 19.31 -21.40 -5.32
N PRO A 121 20.06 -21.29 -6.43
CA PRO A 121 19.83 -22.11 -7.60
C PRO A 121 20.06 -23.58 -7.25
N ILE A 122 19.09 -24.45 -7.59
CA ILE A 122 19.13 -25.88 -7.23
C ILE A 122 20.18 -26.67 -8.03
N ARG A 123 20.71 -26.10 -9.12
CA ARG A 123 21.75 -26.70 -9.97
C ARG A 123 22.94 -25.74 -10.08
N GLN A 124 24.09 -26.14 -9.55
CA GLN A 124 25.37 -25.51 -9.84
C GLN A 124 25.95 -26.16 -11.10
N GLY A 125 25.86 -25.48 -12.25
CA GLY A 125 26.62 -25.84 -13.46
C GLY A 125 25.80 -26.23 -14.69
N ASP A 126 25.16 -25.25 -15.31
CA ASP A 126 24.97 -25.19 -16.77
C ASP A 126 25.63 -23.90 -17.28
#